data_AF-A0A373LF27-F1
#
_entry.id   AF-A0A373LF27-F1
#
_cell.length_a   1.000
_cell.length_b   1.000
_cell.length_c   1.000
_cell.angle_alpha   90.00
_cell.angle_beta   90.00
_cell.angle_gamma   90.00
#
_symmetry.space_group_name_H-M   'P 1'
#
loop_
_entity.id
_entity.type
_entity.pdbx_description
1 polymer ?
#
loop_
_entity_poly.entity_id
_entity_poly.type
_entity_poly.pdbx_seq_one_letter_code
_entity_poly.pdbx_strand_id
1 'polypeptide(L)'
;MICKQNKVKLIIHFYSEVAEKLNCESIHLPLFKLKENYEKLSKFKTIGTSVHSVEEAIEAQKLGATYISAGHIFATDCKKDLPPRGLEFLKN
;
A
#
# COMPACT_ATOMS: atom_id res chain seq x y z
N MET A 1 -6.47 12.25 17.65
CA MET A 1 -5.56 11.35 16.92
C MET A 1 -4.13 11.85 17.07
N ILE A 2 -3.22 10.98 17.55
CA ILE A 2 -1.81 11.32 17.80
C ILE A 2 -1.07 11.82 16.55
N CYS A 3 -1.40 11.30 15.36
CA CYS A 3 -0.82 11.75 14.09
C CYS A 3 -1.12 13.23 13.80
N LYS A 4 -2.35 13.68 14.04
CA LYS A 4 -2.75 15.09 13.87
C LYS A 4 -2.00 16.02 14.81
N GLN A 5 -1.82 15.61 16.07
CA GLN A 5 -1.05 16.39 17.06
C GLN A 5 0.41 16.55 16.65
N ASN A 6 0.99 15.52 16.03
CA ASN A 6 2.38 15.51 15.56
C ASN A 6 2.54 16.00 14.11
N LYS A 7 1.46 16.45 13.46
CA LYS A 7 1.46 16.90 12.04
C LYS A 7 2.04 15.86 11.08
N VAL A 8 1.84 14.56 11.37
CA VAL A 8 2.26 13.46 10.49
C VAL A 8 1.04 12.84 9.79
N LYS A 9 1.25 12.35 8.57
CA LYS A 9 0.20 11.72 7.77
C LYS A 9 -0.19 10.36 8.37
N LEU A 10 -1.48 10.15 8.57
CA LEU A 10 -2.05 8.83 8.87
C LEU A 10 -2.42 8.15 7.54
N ILE A 11 -2.03 6.89 7.38
CA ILE A 11 -2.45 6.04 6.26
C ILE A 11 -3.08 4.80 6.86
N ILE A 12 -4.36 4.57 6.60
CA ILE A 12 -5.06 3.40 7.12
C ILE A 12 -4.75 2.19 6.23
N HIS A 13 -4.56 1.02 6.84
CA HIS A 13 -4.31 -0.22 6.12
C HIS A 13 -5.57 -1.09 6.03
N PHE A 14 -5.77 -1.74 4.89
CA PHE A 14 -6.73 -2.83 4.64
C PHE A 14 -8.23 -2.45 4.61
N TYR A 15 -8.75 -1.79 5.64
CA TYR A 15 -10.20 -1.51 5.77
C TYR A 15 -10.53 -0.09 5.30
N SER A 16 -10.99 0.04 4.05
CA SER A 16 -11.36 1.32 3.45
C SER A 16 -12.51 2.00 4.20
N GLU A 17 -13.45 1.23 4.75
CA GLU A 17 -14.60 1.76 5.51
C GLU A 17 -14.16 2.48 6.79
N VAL A 18 -13.05 2.03 7.40
CA VAL A 18 -12.48 2.69 8.59
C VAL A 18 -11.86 4.03 8.19
N ALA A 19 -11.17 4.08 7.04
CA ALA A 19 -10.63 5.33 6.51
C ALA A 19 -11.75 6.34 6.19
N GLU A 20 -12.85 5.88 5.58
CA GLU A 20 -14.03 6.72 5.34
C GLU A 20 -14.64 7.24 6.65
N LYS A 21 -14.90 6.36 7.63
CA LYS A 21 -15.48 6.75 8.94
C LYS A 21 -14.62 7.74 9.71
N LEU A 22 -13.29 7.67 9.55
CA LEU A 22 -12.34 8.57 10.20
C LEU A 22 -12.03 9.83 9.39
N ASN A 23 -12.68 10.02 8.22
CA ASN A 23 -12.37 11.08 7.26
C ASN A 23 -10.87 11.13 6.90
N CYS A 24 -10.25 9.96 6.77
CA CYS A 24 -8.85 9.83 6.38
C CYS A 24 -8.75 9.72 4.85
N GLU A 25 -8.09 10.68 4.23
CA GLU A 25 -7.95 10.76 2.77
C GLU A 25 -6.85 9.84 2.21
N SER A 26 -6.30 8.93 3.03
CA SER A 26 -5.13 8.11 2.69
C SER A 26 -5.30 6.65 3.11
N ILE A 27 -5.14 5.74 2.15
CA ILE A 27 -5.30 4.30 2.33
C ILE A 27 -4.10 3.55 1.77
N HIS A 28 -3.74 2.42 2.41
CA HIS A 28 -2.85 1.40 1.87
C HIS A 28 -3.61 0.08 1.83
N LEU A 29 -3.63 -0.59 0.68
CA LEU A 29 -4.32 -1.86 0.49
C LEU A 29 -3.34 -2.91 -0.04
N PRO A 30 -3.45 -4.19 0.35
CA PRO A 30 -2.87 -5.27 -0.45
C PRO A 30 -3.41 -5.22 -1.89
N LEU A 31 -2.64 -5.66 -2.88
CA LEU A 31 -3.00 -5.51 -4.29
C LEU A 31 -4.38 -6.12 -4.62
N PHE A 32 -4.72 -7.28 -4.05
CA PHE A 32 -6.05 -7.89 -4.27
C PHE A 32 -7.19 -7.01 -3.75
N LYS A 33 -7.03 -6.33 -2.61
CA LYS A 33 -8.00 -5.38 -2.09
C LYS A 33 -8.09 -4.12 -2.94
N LEU A 34 -6.96 -3.66 -3.48
CA LEU A 34 -6.94 -2.55 -4.42
C LEU A 34 -7.81 -2.86 -5.64
N LYS A 35 -7.68 -4.06 -6.22
CA LYS A 35 -8.52 -4.55 -7.32
C LYS A 35 -10.00 -4.58 -6.94
N GLU A 36 -10.34 -5.18 -5.80
CA GLU A 36 -11.73 -5.26 -5.30
C GLU A 36 -12.38 -3.89 -5.07
N ASN A 37 -11.59 -2.86 -4.75
CA ASN A 37 -12.08 -1.54 -4.37
C ASN A 37 -11.87 -0.46 -5.43
N TYR A 38 -11.40 -0.81 -6.64
CA TYR A 38 -10.94 0.15 -7.66
C TYR A 38 -11.92 1.32 -7.90
N GLU A 39 -13.22 1.04 -8.01
CA GLU A 39 -14.25 2.07 -8.24
C GLU A 39 -14.41 3.07 -7.08
N LYS A 40 -14.12 2.64 -5.85
CA LYS A 40 -14.25 3.44 -4.62
C LYS A 40 -12.99 4.23 -4.30
N LEU A 41 -11.88 3.98 -5.01
CA LEU A 41 -10.59 4.62 -4.74
C LEU A 41 -10.60 6.14 -4.98
N SER A 42 -11.50 6.63 -5.84
CA SER A 42 -11.66 8.06 -6.14
C SER A 42 -11.94 8.94 -4.92
N LYS A 43 -12.40 8.36 -3.81
CA LYS A 43 -12.58 9.06 -2.52
C LYS A 43 -11.28 9.37 -1.78
N PHE A 44 -10.19 8.68 -2.11
CA PHE A 44 -8.90 8.82 -1.45
C PHE A 44 -7.94 9.64 -2.30
N LYS A 45 -7.18 10.54 -1.66
CA LYS A 45 -6.12 11.33 -2.33
C LYS A 45 -4.80 10.58 -2.39
N THR A 46 -4.60 9.62 -1.50
CA THR A 46 -3.38 8.81 -1.46
C THR A 46 -3.76 7.35 -1.33
N ILE A 47 -3.35 6.58 -2.32
CA ILE A 47 -3.64 5.18 -2.47
C ILE A 47 -2.30 4.46 -2.57
N GLY A 48 -2.00 3.63 -1.58
CA GLY A 48 -0.81 2.80 -1.54
C GLY A 48 -1.13 1.35 -1.75
N THR A 49 -0.20 0.59 -2.32
CA THR A 49 -0.29 -0.86 -2.28
C THR A 49 1.06 -1.54 -2.15
N SER A 50 1.07 -2.73 -1.55
CA SER A 50 2.26 -3.57 -1.47
C SER A 50 2.39 -4.40 -2.75
N VAL A 51 3.60 -4.45 -3.31
CA VAL A 51 3.92 -5.18 -4.53
C VAL A 51 5.15 -6.07 -4.35
N HIS A 52 5.19 -7.13 -5.15
CA HIS A 52 6.14 -8.22 -5.05
C HIS A 52 6.79 -8.61 -6.38
N SER A 53 6.36 -7.98 -7.48
CA SER A 53 6.94 -8.12 -8.82
C SER A 53 6.78 -6.82 -9.62
N VAL A 54 7.42 -6.74 -10.78
CA VAL A 54 7.26 -5.60 -11.71
C VAL A 54 5.84 -5.58 -12.31
N GLU A 55 5.28 -6.75 -12.60
CA GLU A 55 3.92 -6.90 -13.13
C GLU A 55 2.89 -6.36 -12.13
N GLU A 56 3.05 -6.67 -10.84
CA GLU A 56 2.21 -6.11 -9.78
C GLU A 56 2.36 -4.59 -9.65
N ALA A 57 3.57 -4.05 -9.83
CA ALA A 57 3.80 -2.60 -9.83
C ALA A 57 3.10 -1.90 -11.00
N ILE A 58 3.19 -2.47 -12.20
CA ILE A 58 2.49 -1.98 -13.40
C ILE A 58 0.97 -2.07 -13.20
N GLU A 59 0.47 -3.17 -12.63
CA GLU A 59 -0.94 -3.32 -12.33
C GLU A 59 -1.43 -2.31 -11.29
N ALA A 60 -0.68 -2.12 -10.20
CA ALA A 60 -0.97 -1.12 -9.18
C ALA A 60 -1.09 0.29 -9.77
N GLN A 61 -0.16 0.65 -10.68
CA GLN A 61 -0.21 1.94 -11.38
C GLN A 61 -1.49 2.08 -12.21
N LYS A 62 -1.87 1.04 -12.97
CA LYS A 62 -3.12 1.03 -13.77
C LYS A 62 -4.37 1.15 -12.89
N LEU A 63 -4.32 0.61 -11.67
CA LEU A 63 -5.39 0.71 -10.68
C LEU A 63 -5.40 2.04 -9.91
N GLY A 64 -4.54 3.00 -10.26
CA GLY A 64 -4.53 4.33 -9.66
C GLY A 64 -3.78 4.42 -8.33
N ALA A 65 -2.89 3.47 -8.03
CA ALA A 65 -1.99 3.61 -6.88
C ALA A 65 -1.10 4.85 -7.04
N THR A 66 -1.08 5.69 -6.02
CA THR A 66 -0.24 6.91 -5.94
C THR A 66 1.17 6.61 -5.44
N TYR A 67 1.36 5.47 -4.77
CA TYR A 67 2.66 4.94 -4.41
C TYR A 67 2.57 3.42 -4.26
N ILE A 68 3.73 2.77 -4.28
CA ILE A 68 3.87 1.34 -4.03
C ILE A 68 4.86 1.09 -2.89
N SER A 69 4.69 -0.02 -2.18
CA SER A 69 5.68 -0.55 -1.25
C SER A 69 6.22 -1.87 -1.80
N ALA A 70 7.41 -1.83 -2.36
CA ALA A 70 8.12 -2.99 -2.86
C ALA A 70 8.89 -3.65 -1.71
N GLY A 71 8.62 -4.93 -1.44
CA GLY A 71 9.34 -5.65 -0.38
C GLY A 71 8.91 -7.11 -0.23
N HIS A 72 9.42 -7.83 0.75
CA HIS A 72 10.53 -7.48 1.66
C HIS A 72 11.89 -7.61 0.96
N ILE A 73 12.76 -6.63 1.15
CA ILE A 73 14.09 -6.58 0.51
C ILE A 73 15.12 -7.40 1.29
N PHE A 74 15.03 -7.39 2.62
CA PHE A 74 15.91 -8.12 3.53
C PHE A 74 15.11 -9.10 4.38
N ALA A 75 15.80 -10.04 5.04
CA ALA A 75 15.17 -11.01 5.91
C ALA A 75 14.43 -10.31 7.07
N THR A 76 13.27 -10.84 7.45
CA THR A 76 12.44 -10.26 8.51
C THR A 76 11.63 -11.33 9.23
N ASP A 77 11.51 -11.19 10.55
CA ASP A 77 10.68 -12.08 11.37
C ASP A 77 9.18 -11.97 11.05
N CYS A 78 8.76 -10.92 10.35
CA CYS A 78 7.39 -10.80 9.88
C CYS A 78 7.05 -11.82 8.77
N LYS A 79 8.06 -12.39 8.09
CA LYS A 79 7.91 -13.30 6.93
C LYS A 79 9.00 -14.37 6.93
N LYS A 80 9.02 -15.20 7.97
CA LYS A 80 10.07 -16.22 8.20
C LYS A 80 10.20 -17.24 7.08
N ASP A 81 9.09 -17.59 6.44
CA ASP A 81 9.06 -18.65 5.42
C ASP A 81 9.27 -18.12 3.98
N LEU A 82 9.61 -16.83 3.82
CA LEU A 82 9.81 -16.22 2.52
C LEU A 82 11.22 -15.64 2.37
N PRO A 83 12.02 -16.08 1.39
CA PRO A 83 13.34 -15.51 1.14
C PRO A 83 13.23 -14.02 0.82
N PRO A 84 14.22 -13.21 1.23
CA PRO A 84 14.26 -11.79 0.87
C PRO A 84 14.39 -11.61 -0.64
N ARG A 85 13.79 -10.55 -1.18
CA ARG A 85 13.85 -10.23 -2.62
C ARG A 85 15.18 -9.64 -3.07
N GLY A 86 15.97 -9.11 -2.14
CA GLY A 86 17.27 -8.51 -2.43
C GLY A 86 17.16 -7.18 -3.18
N LEU A 87 18.32 -6.53 -3.40
CA LEU A 87 18.40 -5.25 -4.09
C LEU A 87 18.18 -5.37 -5.60
N GLU A 88 18.45 -6.54 -6.19
CA GLU A 88 18.19 -6.78 -7.62
C GLU A 88 16.71 -6.59 -7.97
N PHE A 89 15.79 -6.92 -7.05
CA PHE A 89 14.36 -6.67 -7.23
C PHE A 89 14.00 -5.17 -7.38
N LEU A 90 14.84 -4.26 -6.91
CA LEU A 90 14.63 -2.82 -7.05
C LEU A 90 15.34 -2.21 -8.26
N LYS A 91 16.17 -2.99 -8.97
CA LYS A 91 16.87 -2.51 -10.16
C LYS A 91 15.95 -2.63 -11.38
N ASN A 92 15.95 -1.57 -12.19
CA ASN A 92 15.35 -1.55 -13.53
C ASN A 92 16.42 -1.84 -14.58
#